data_AF-A0A955XAU6-F1
#
_entry.id   AF-A0A955XAU6-F1
#
_cell.length_a   1.000
_cell.length_b   1.000
_cell.length_c   1.000
_cell.angle_alpha   90.00
_cell.angle_beta   90.00
_cell.angle_gamma   90.00
#
_symmetry.space_group_name_H-M   'P 1'
#
loop_
_entity.id
_entity.type
_entity.pdbx_description
1 polymer ?
#
loop_
_entity_poly.entity_id
_entity_poly.type
_entity_poly.pdbx_seq_one_letter_code
_entity_poly.pdbx_strand_id
1 'polypeptide(L)'
;MLSRASALALVLLSTSLAAQSFASWIARRRSTVQVGGKAARPALLRLGRVRPFAQAGLLVKNATLVTQLRQDNQALKEELDARTFGEIVGGSSSMQGIFKAVSRFAPTDISVLITGESGTGKELIAREIHRRSARAEGPFVAINMSAIPDNLLEAELFGHTKGAFTGAVAERRGK
;
A
#
# COMPACT_ATOMS: atom_id res chain seq x y z
N MET A 1 31.96 -11.16 -4.01
CA MET A 1 31.94 -12.30 -4.95
C MET A 1 30.55 -12.93 -4.84
N LEU A 2 29.52 -12.45 -5.56
CA LEU A 2 29.12 -12.79 -6.94
C LEU A 2 28.89 -14.30 -7.18
N SER A 3 27.61 -14.70 -7.22
CA SER A 3 27.01 -15.64 -8.18
C SER A 3 25.48 -15.63 -7.94
N ARG A 4 24.56 -15.11 -8.78
CA ARG A 4 24.18 -15.53 -10.16
C ARG A 4 24.11 -17.06 -10.28
N ALA A 5 23.14 -17.73 -10.86
CA ALA A 5 21.87 -17.43 -11.50
C ALA A 5 21.26 -18.83 -11.81
N SER A 6 19.99 -18.86 -12.20
CA SER A 6 19.44 -19.83 -13.18
C SER A 6 19.54 -21.34 -12.88
N ALA A 7 18.44 -21.91 -12.40
CA ALA A 7 18.00 -23.25 -12.78
C ALA A 7 16.49 -23.21 -13.06
N LEU A 8 16.17 -22.84 -14.30
CA LEU A 8 14.96 -23.23 -14.99
C LEU A 8 14.92 -24.76 -15.14
N ALA A 9 13.71 -25.29 -15.21
CA ALA A 9 13.32 -26.60 -15.75
C ALA A 9 13.11 -27.75 -14.74
N LEU A 10 11.94 -28.38 -14.93
CA LEU A 10 11.50 -29.68 -14.41
C LEU A 10 11.14 -29.79 -12.92
N VAL A 11 9.94 -29.33 -12.57
CA VAL A 11 9.01 -30.17 -11.78
C VAL A 11 7.58 -29.96 -12.30
N LEU A 12 7.27 -30.62 -13.42
CA LEU A 12 5.92 -31.00 -13.79
C LEU A 12 5.90 -32.52 -13.81
N LEU A 13 5.14 -33.16 -12.92
CA LEU A 13 4.16 -34.22 -13.21
C LEU A 13 3.79 -34.99 -11.94
N SER A 14 2.60 -34.72 -11.40
CA SER A 14 1.74 -35.64 -10.65
C SER A 14 0.43 -34.86 -10.43
N THR A 15 -0.76 -35.18 -10.94
CA THR A 15 -1.33 -36.41 -11.47
C THR A 15 -2.49 -36.01 -12.38
N SER A 16 -2.42 -36.42 -13.64
CA SER A 16 -3.46 -36.27 -14.64
C SER A 16 -4.30 -37.55 -14.67
N LEU A 17 -5.56 -37.47 -14.20
CA LEU A 17 -6.58 -38.49 -14.46
C LEU A 17 -7.75 -37.97 -15.31
N ALA A 18 -7.68 -36.71 -15.78
CA ALA A 18 -8.76 -36.09 -16.56
C ALA A 18 -8.45 -35.99 -18.08
N ALA A 19 -7.22 -36.23 -18.53
CA ALA A 19 -6.83 -35.99 -19.92
C ALA A 19 -7.02 -37.20 -20.86
N GLN A 20 -7.28 -38.41 -20.36
CA GLN A 20 -7.34 -39.62 -21.20
C GLN A 20 -8.73 -39.94 -21.77
N SER A 21 -9.80 -39.31 -21.27
CA SER A 21 -11.17 -39.53 -21.79
C SER A 21 -11.59 -38.59 -22.93
N PHE A 22 -10.85 -37.51 -23.19
CA PHE A 22 -11.27 -36.50 -24.18
C PHE A 22 -10.83 -36.84 -25.61
N ALA A 23 -9.68 -37.49 -25.77
CA ALA A 23 -9.15 -37.90 -27.07
C ALA A 23 -9.91 -39.10 -27.70
N SER A 24 -10.50 -39.98 -26.88
CA SER A 24 -11.31 -41.11 -27.35
C SER A 24 -12.73 -40.71 -27.77
N TRP A 25 -13.23 -39.56 -27.29
CA TRP A 25 -14.54 -39.01 -27.65
C TRP A 25 -14.55 -38.34 -29.03
N ILE A 26 -13.47 -37.62 -29.40
CA ILE A 26 -13.36 -36.97 -30.72
C ILE A 26 -13.17 -37.99 -31.85
N ALA A 27 -12.59 -39.16 -31.57
CA ALA A 27 -12.29 -40.18 -32.58
C ALA A 27 -13.51 -41.06 -33.00
N ARG A 28 -14.67 -40.98 -32.30
CA ARG A 28 -15.80 -41.91 -32.49
C ARG A 28 -17.09 -41.29 -33.04
N ARG A 29 -17.04 -40.14 -33.72
CA ARG A 29 -18.21 -39.55 -34.41
C ARG A 29 -17.92 -39.13 -35.85
N ARG A 30 -17.56 -40.10 -36.69
CA ARG A 30 -17.71 -40.01 -38.15
C ARG A 30 -18.74 -41.04 -38.61
N SER A 31 -20.02 -40.69 -38.51
CA SER A 31 -21.08 -41.35 -39.28
C SER A 31 -21.44 -40.45 -40.45
N THR A 32 -21.11 -40.97 -41.63
CA THR A 32 -21.53 -40.57 -42.96
C THR A 32 -23.00 -40.21 -43.05
N VAL A 33 -23.30 -39.03 -43.62
CA VAL A 33 -24.56 -38.76 -44.30
C VAL A 33 -24.21 -38.28 -45.69
N GLN A 34 -24.53 -39.09 -46.70
CA GLN A 34 -24.58 -38.65 -48.09
C GLN A 34 -25.82 -37.77 -48.27
N VAL A 35 -25.67 -36.63 -48.95
CA VAL A 35 -26.79 -35.94 -49.58
C VAL A 35 -26.40 -35.67 -51.03
N GLY A 36 -27.15 -36.31 -51.94
CA GLY A 36 -27.03 -36.16 -53.39
C GLY A 36 -27.35 -34.74 -53.84
N GLY A 37 -26.71 -34.34 -54.93
CA GLY A 37 -26.82 -32.99 -55.48
C GLY A 37 -28.20 -32.64 -56.02
N LYS A 38 -28.53 -31.34 -55.91
CA LYS A 38 -29.12 -30.56 -57.02
C LYS A 38 -28.58 -29.14 -56.94
N ALA A 39 -28.20 -28.63 -58.11
CA ALA A 39 -27.72 -27.30 -58.35
C ALA A 39 -28.73 -26.23 -57.89
N ALA A 40 -28.25 -25.23 -57.14
CA ALA A 40 -28.95 -23.97 -56.95
C ALA A 40 -27.93 -22.83 -56.76
N ARG A 41 -27.86 -21.99 -57.79
CA ARG A 41 -27.38 -20.59 -57.92
C ARG A 41 -26.49 -19.98 -56.81
N PRO A 42 -25.38 -19.30 -57.15
CA PRO A 42 -24.58 -18.60 -56.17
C PRO A 42 -25.34 -17.34 -55.69
N ALA A 43 -25.87 -17.40 -54.47
CA ALA A 43 -26.26 -16.19 -53.75
C ALA A 43 -24.98 -15.47 -53.33
N LEU A 44 -24.70 -14.37 -54.01
CA LEU A 44 -23.61 -13.45 -53.78
C LEU A 44 -23.76 -12.86 -52.36
N LEU A 45 -23.21 -13.54 -51.36
CA LEU A 45 -22.99 -12.98 -50.03
C LEU A 45 -22.00 -11.84 -50.20
N ARG A 46 -22.53 -10.61 -50.21
CA ARG A 46 -21.77 -9.40 -49.93
C ARG A 46 -20.98 -9.65 -48.66
N LEU A 47 -19.67 -9.90 -48.82
CA LEU A 47 -18.68 -9.75 -47.77
C LEU A 47 -18.80 -8.30 -47.30
N GLY A 48 -19.58 -8.12 -46.24
CA GLY A 48 -19.63 -6.88 -45.47
C GLY A 48 -18.20 -6.59 -45.06
N ARG A 49 -17.61 -5.62 -45.75
CA ARG A 49 -16.30 -5.05 -45.47
C ARG A 49 -16.29 -4.67 -44.00
N VAL A 50 -15.72 -5.54 -43.15
CA VAL A 50 -15.47 -5.20 -41.75
C VAL A 50 -14.64 -3.92 -41.84
N ARG A 51 -15.17 -2.82 -41.30
CA ARG A 51 -14.48 -1.53 -41.27
C ARG A 51 -13.68 -1.49 -39.96
N PRO A 52 -12.42 -1.98 -39.89
CA PRO A 52 -11.63 -1.91 -38.66
C PRO A 52 -11.34 -0.45 -38.24
N PHE A 53 -11.55 0.51 -39.14
CA PHE A 53 -11.23 1.92 -38.91
C PHE A 53 -12.26 2.70 -38.09
N ALA A 54 -13.50 2.22 -37.94
CA ALA A 54 -14.52 2.97 -37.20
C ALA A 54 -14.22 3.08 -35.70
N GLN A 55 -13.50 2.11 -35.14
CA GLN A 55 -13.15 2.08 -33.71
C GLN A 55 -11.75 2.66 -33.41
N ALA A 56 -10.91 2.86 -34.43
CA ALA A 56 -9.56 3.39 -34.25
C ALA A 56 -9.55 4.78 -33.62
N GLY A 57 -10.47 5.67 -34.03
CA GLY A 57 -10.60 7.00 -33.43
C GLY A 57 -11.04 6.97 -31.97
N LEU A 58 -11.87 6.00 -31.58
CA LEU A 58 -12.30 5.82 -30.18
C LEU A 58 -11.16 5.27 -29.32
N LEU A 59 -10.39 4.31 -29.85
CA LEU A 59 -9.22 3.75 -29.15
C LEU A 59 -8.13 4.80 -28.92
N VAL A 60 -7.85 5.64 -29.93
CA VAL A 60 -6.89 6.74 -29.79
C VAL A 60 -7.39 7.78 -28.78
N LYS A 61 -8.68 8.17 -28.84
CA LYS A 61 -9.28 9.08 -27.85
C LYS A 61 -9.22 8.51 -26.42
N ASN A 62 -9.54 7.23 -26.25
CA ASN A 62 -9.46 6.57 -24.96
C ASN A 62 -8.01 6.47 -24.47
N ALA A 63 -7.06 6.19 -25.35
CA ALA A 63 -5.64 6.15 -25.01
C ALA A 63 -5.15 7.52 -24.53
N THR A 64 -5.50 8.61 -25.23
CA THR A 64 -5.14 9.98 -24.80
C THR A 64 -5.78 10.33 -23.45
N LEU A 65 -7.05 9.98 -23.25
CA LEU A 65 -7.75 10.20 -21.97
C LEU A 65 -7.09 9.43 -20.83
N VAL A 66 -6.73 8.15 -21.05
CA VAL A 66 -6.05 7.34 -20.04
C VAL A 66 -4.67 7.92 -19.70
N THR A 67 -3.93 8.43 -20.68
CA THR A 67 -2.65 9.10 -20.41
C THR A 67 -2.83 10.41 -19.63
N GLN A 68 -3.83 11.23 -19.99
CA GLN A 68 -4.14 12.46 -19.26
C GLN A 68 -4.57 12.17 -17.82
N LEU A 69 -5.51 11.25 -17.61
CA LEU A 69 -5.97 10.86 -16.29
C LEU A 69 -4.85 10.29 -15.40
N ARG A 70 -3.85 9.64 -15.99
CA ARG A 70 -2.66 9.16 -15.27
C ARG A 70 -1.73 10.32 -14.90
N GLN A 71 -1.53 11.29 -15.79
CA GLN A 71 -0.74 12.49 -15.52
C GLN A 71 -1.39 13.34 -14.43
N ASP A 72 -2.70 13.56 -14.51
CA ASP A 72 -3.46 14.32 -13.52
C ASP A 72 -3.44 13.62 -12.16
N ASN A 73 -3.61 12.28 -12.12
CA ASN A 73 -3.47 11.53 -10.87
C ASN A 73 -2.07 11.64 -10.28
N GLN A 74 -1.03 11.64 -11.12
CA GLN A 74 0.35 11.76 -10.66
C GLN A 74 0.62 13.15 -10.09
N ALA A 75 0.19 14.21 -10.80
CA ALA A 75 0.32 15.59 -10.33
C ALA A 75 -0.45 15.84 -9.03
N LEU A 76 -1.68 15.33 -8.92
CA LEU A 76 -2.49 15.44 -7.71
C LEU A 76 -1.87 14.68 -6.53
N LYS A 77 -1.23 13.53 -6.78
CA LYS A 77 -0.48 12.80 -5.75
C LYS A 77 0.74 13.58 -5.28
N GLU A 78 1.50 14.17 -6.19
CA GLU A 78 2.67 14.99 -5.85
C GLU A 78 2.26 16.24 -5.04
N GLU A 79 1.15 16.88 -5.39
CA GLU A 79 0.60 17.99 -4.63
C GLU A 79 0.12 17.57 -3.22
N LEU A 80 -0.47 16.38 -3.11
CA LEU A 80 -0.89 15.82 -1.82
C LEU A 80 0.30 15.44 -0.95
N ASP A 81 1.34 14.83 -1.53
CA ASP A 81 2.57 14.46 -0.85
C ASP A 81 3.32 15.71 -0.37
N ALA A 82 3.30 16.79 -1.14
CA ALA A 82 3.86 18.08 -0.72
C ALA A 82 3.13 18.67 0.51
N ARG A 83 1.87 18.33 0.72
CA ARG A 83 1.03 18.82 1.83
C ARG A 83 1.00 17.85 3.01
N THR A 84 1.61 16.68 2.89
CA THR A 84 1.53 15.60 3.87
C THR A 84 2.91 15.28 4.45
N PHE A 85 2.97 15.05 5.76
CA PHE A 85 4.18 14.64 6.45
C PHE A 85 3.91 13.39 7.28
N GLY A 86 4.10 12.23 6.66
CA GLY A 86 3.67 10.96 7.25
C GLY A 86 2.15 10.90 7.34
N GLU A 87 1.61 10.81 8.55
CA GLU A 87 0.16 10.83 8.79
C GLU A 87 -0.40 12.24 9.00
N ILE A 88 0.45 13.27 9.00
CA ILE A 88 0.07 14.65 9.33
C ILE A 88 -0.24 15.41 8.05
N VAL A 89 -1.45 15.96 7.94
CA VAL A 89 -1.84 16.87 6.87
C VAL A 89 -1.55 18.31 7.29
N GLY A 90 -0.68 19.01 6.53
CA GLY A 90 -0.24 20.36 6.86
C GLY A 90 0.23 21.14 5.63
N GLY A 91 -0.73 21.76 4.92
CA GLY A 91 -0.45 22.54 3.71
C GLY A 91 0.03 23.98 3.94
N SER A 92 0.06 24.47 5.19
CA SER A 92 0.49 25.84 5.49
C SER A 92 2.02 25.98 5.47
N SER A 93 2.53 27.16 5.11
CA SER A 93 3.98 27.44 5.10
C SER A 93 4.62 27.26 6.47
N SER A 94 3.90 27.55 7.57
CA SER A 94 4.34 27.33 8.93
C SER A 94 4.54 25.84 9.25
N MET A 95 3.57 24.99 8.87
CA MET A 95 3.68 23.53 9.05
C MET A 95 4.80 22.94 8.21
N GLN A 96 4.96 23.41 6.97
CA GLN A 96 6.09 23.01 6.11
C GLN A 96 7.44 23.37 6.74
N GLY A 97 7.55 24.51 7.42
CA GLY A 97 8.72 24.87 8.21
C GLY A 97 9.00 23.88 9.34
N ILE A 98 7.96 23.49 10.08
CA ILE A 98 8.05 22.48 11.16
C ILE A 98 8.50 21.13 10.60
N PHE A 99 7.90 20.67 9.49
CA PHE A 99 8.25 19.39 8.85
C PHE A 99 9.71 19.34 8.38
N LYS A 100 10.23 20.46 7.84
CA LYS A 100 11.64 20.59 7.47
C LYS A 100 12.54 20.54 8.70
N ALA A 101 12.16 21.22 9.78
CA ALA A 101 12.91 21.17 11.03
C ALA A 101 12.95 19.75 11.57
N VAL A 102 11.79 19.08 11.70
CA VAL A 102 11.67 17.69 12.14
C VAL A 102 12.56 16.77 11.32
N SER A 103 12.53 16.88 9.99
CA SER A 103 13.38 16.05 9.11
C SER A 103 14.87 16.27 9.34
N ARG A 104 15.27 17.47 9.80
CA ARG A 104 16.67 17.81 10.07
C ARG A 104 17.16 17.26 11.41
N PHE A 105 16.34 17.33 12.47
CA PHE A 105 16.78 16.91 13.81
C PHE A 105 16.32 15.51 14.23
N ALA A 106 15.31 14.93 13.59
CA ALA A 106 14.88 13.56 13.90
C ALA A 106 16.02 12.52 13.90
N PRO A 107 17.00 12.51 12.98
CA PRO A 107 18.09 11.54 13.01
C PRO A 107 19.15 11.81 14.10
N THR A 108 19.04 12.91 14.85
CA THR A 108 20.01 13.29 15.89
C THR A 108 19.55 12.86 17.28
N ASP A 109 20.51 12.67 18.18
CA ASP A 109 20.26 12.35 19.59
C ASP A 109 20.14 13.63 20.43
N ILE A 110 19.10 14.42 20.18
CA ILE A 110 18.82 15.64 20.94
C ILE A 110 17.42 15.59 21.55
N SER A 111 17.27 16.22 22.72
CA SER A 111 15.96 16.45 23.34
C SER A 111 15.22 17.57 22.61
N VAL A 112 13.93 17.37 22.34
CA VAL A 112 13.08 18.32 21.61
C VAL A 112 11.90 18.74 22.49
N LEU A 113 11.63 20.05 22.55
CA LEU A 113 10.45 20.61 23.20
C LEU A 113 9.43 21.03 22.14
N ILE A 114 8.21 20.49 22.21
CA ILE A 114 7.12 20.85 21.31
C ILE A 114 6.12 21.72 22.05
N THR A 115 6.00 22.98 21.63
CA THR A 115 5.07 23.95 22.22
C THR A 115 3.87 24.20 21.32
N GLY A 116 2.73 24.53 21.92
CA GLY A 116 1.52 24.90 21.19
C GLY A 116 0.26 24.68 22.02
N GLU A 117 -0.85 25.23 21.54
CA GLU A 117 -2.16 25.11 22.19
C GLU A 117 -2.63 23.64 22.31
N SER A 118 -3.56 23.37 23.22
CA SER A 118 -4.16 22.04 23.32
C SER A 118 -4.88 21.68 22.02
N GLY A 119 -4.76 20.43 21.56
CA GLY A 119 -5.41 19.97 20.33
C GLY A 119 -4.68 20.27 19.01
N THR A 120 -3.50 20.92 19.02
CA THR A 120 -2.74 21.23 17.79
C THR A 120 -1.93 20.06 17.20
N GLY A 121 -2.17 18.82 17.68
CA GLY A 121 -1.49 17.63 17.15
C GLY A 121 -0.02 17.47 17.58
N LYS A 122 0.39 18.05 18.72
CA LYS A 122 1.76 17.93 19.25
C LYS A 122 2.23 16.47 19.38
N GLU A 123 1.33 15.57 19.78
CA GLU A 123 1.65 14.14 19.90
C GLU A 123 1.95 13.50 18.53
N LEU A 124 1.23 13.90 17.48
CA LEU A 124 1.48 13.40 16.12
C LEU A 124 2.89 13.81 15.66
N ILE A 125 3.29 15.05 15.96
CA ILE A 125 4.65 15.52 15.66
C ILE A 125 5.69 14.73 16.46
N ALA A 126 5.47 14.48 17.75
CA ALA A 126 6.38 13.68 18.58
C ALA A 126 6.55 12.25 18.04
N ARG A 127 5.45 11.62 17.64
CA ARG A 127 5.44 10.29 17.03
C ARG A 127 6.20 10.25 15.71
N GLU A 128 6.03 11.29 14.90
CA GLU A 128 6.72 11.40 13.62
C GLU A 128 8.23 11.66 13.78
N ILE A 129 8.63 12.42 14.80
CA ILE A 129 10.05 12.57 15.18
C ILE A 129 10.64 11.21 15.54
N HIS A 130 9.96 10.43 16.40
CA HIS A 130 10.41 9.08 16.78
C HIS A 130 10.56 8.17 15.56
N ARG A 131 9.55 8.14 14.68
CA ARG A 131 9.53 7.31 13.46
C ARG A 131 10.68 7.62 12.50
N ARG A 132 11.17 8.86 12.47
CA ARG A 132 12.28 9.30 11.60
C ARG A 132 13.64 9.28 12.29
N SER A 133 13.70 8.89 13.55
CA SER A 133 14.94 8.84 14.33
C SER A 133 15.66 7.51 14.18
N ALA A 134 16.91 7.45 14.64
CA ALA A 134 17.66 6.20 14.77
C ALA A 134 17.01 5.21 15.77
N ARG A 135 16.02 5.67 16.55
CA ARG A 135 15.30 4.90 17.58
C ARG A 135 13.92 4.43 17.11
N ALA A 136 13.60 4.54 15.82
CA ALA A 136 12.27 4.22 15.29
C ALA A 136 11.78 2.79 15.63
N GLU A 137 12.69 1.83 15.70
CA GLU A 137 12.40 0.42 16.07
C GLU A 137 12.17 0.22 17.58
N GLY A 138 12.54 1.21 18.40
CA GLY A 138 12.35 1.19 19.86
C GLY A 138 10.94 1.57 20.29
N PRO A 139 10.57 1.28 21.56
CA PRO A 139 9.27 1.65 22.09
C PRO A 139 9.11 3.17 22.14
N PHE A 140 7.94 3.66 21.70
CA PHE A 140 7.52 5.04 21.87
C PHE A 140 6.50 5.13 23.02
N VAL A 141 6.89 5.77 24.12
CA VAL A 141 6.04 5.94 25.31
C VAL A 141 5.60 7.40 25.40
N ALA A 142 4.33 7.67 25.11
CA ALA A 142 3.72 8.99 25.30
C ALA A 142 3.07 9.06 26.68
N ILE A 143 3.53 9.99 27.52
CA ILE A 143 3.01 10.19 28.88
C ILE A 143 2.31 11.54 28.93
N ASN A 144 1.02 11.53 29.23
CA ASN A 144 0.26 12.75 29.46
C ASN A 144 0.27 13.11 30.95
N MET A 145 1.03 14.15 31.28
CA MET A 145 1.21 14.64 32.65
C MET A 145 -0.06 15.27 33.24
N SER A 146 -1.03 15.69 32.42
CA SER A 146 -2.27 16.32 32.93
C SER A 146 -3.23 15.32 33.58
N ALA A 147 -3.03 14.02 33.35
CA ALA A 147 -3.92 12.96 33.83
C ALA A 147 -3.35 12.22 35.06
N ILE A 148 -2.11 12.50 35.45
CA ILE A 148 -1.41 11.81 36.54
C ILE A 148 -1.27 12.79 37.71
N PRO A 149 -1.74 12.45 38.92
CA PRO A 149 -1.50 13.29 40.09
C PRO A 149 -0.01 13.30 40.45
N ASP A 150 0.52 14.45 40.88
CA ASP A 150 1.97 14.66 41.12
C ASP A 150 2.59 13.60 42.04
N ASN A 151 1.84 13.15 43.06
CA ASN A 151 2.30 12.15 44.02
C ASN A 151 2.49 10.74 43.42
N LEU A 152 1.89 10.46 42.26
CA LEU A 152 1.95 9.18 41.55
C LEU A 152 2.83 9.25 40.29
N LEU A 153 3.21 10.45 39.88
CA LEU A 153 4.01 10.67 38.68
C LEU A 153 5.40 10.03 38.78
N GLU A 154 6.09 10.27 39.89
CA GLU A 154 7.41 9.68 40.14
C GLU A 154 7.34 8.15 40.18
N ALA A 155 6.27 7.61 40.77
CA ALA A 155 6.05 6.17 40.88
C ALA A 155 5.75 5.50 39.52
N GLU A 156 5.14 6.20 38.55
CA GLU A 156 4.92 5.70 37.20
C GLU A 156 6.17 5.85 36.30
N LEU A 157 6.94 6.94 36.44
CA LEU A 157 8.14 7.20 35.64
C LEU A 157 9.34 6.35 36.09
N PHE A 158 9.59 6.27 37.39
CA PHE A 158 10.78 5.62 37.94
C PHE A 158 10.49 4.23 38.50
N GLY A 159 9.22 3.92 38.73
CA GLY A 159 8.81 2.73 39.46
C GLY A 159 8.92 2.93 40.97
N HIS A 160 8.42 1.96 41.72
CA HIS A 160 8.47 1.98 43.18
C HIS A 160 8.59 0.58 43.75
N THR A 161 9.27 0.48 44.89
CA THR A 161 9.30 -0.73 45.71
C THR A 161 8.09 -0.82 46.62
N LYS A 162 7.77 -2.04 47.07
CA LYS A 162 6.69 -2.27 48.03
C LYS A 162 6.92 -1.43 49.29
N GLY A 163 5.92 -0.63 49.68
CA GLY A 163 5.98 0.25 50.86
C GLY A 163 6.57 1.65 50.64
N ALA A 164 6.89 2.05 49.41
CA ALA A 164 7.42 3.39 49.12
C ALA A 164 6.44 4.54 49.42
N PHE A 165 5.12 4.28 49.35
CA PHE A 165 4.06 5.21 49.76
C PHE A 165 2.83 4.44 50.27
N THR A 166 1.90 5.14 50.92
CA THR A 166 0.63 4.56 51.39
C THR A 166 -0.22 4.10 50.20
N GLY A 167 -0.18 2.80 49.90
CA GLY A 167 -0.80 2.19 48.72
C GLY A 167 0.11 1.30 47.88
N ALA A 168 1.43 1.31 48.12
CA ALA A 168 2.42 0.49 47.42
C ALA A 168 2.40 -0.98 47.91
N VAL A 169 1.40 -1.75 47.48
CA VAL A 169 1.19 -3.17 47.87
C VAL A 169 2.18 -4.12 47.19
N ALA A 170 2.67 -3.76 45.99
CA ALA A 170 3.61 -4.56 45.19
C ALA A 170 4.67 -3.67 44.52
N GLU A 171 5.80 -4.26 44.14
CA GLU A 171 6.84 -3.57 43.37
C GLU A 171 6.45 -3.41 41.90
N ARG A 172 6.74 -2.24 41.32
CA ARG A 172 6.47 -1.94 39.92
C ARG A 172 7.65 -1.21 39.30
N ARG A 173 8.16 -1.71 38.16
CA ARG A 173 9.17 -1.00 37.37
C ARG A 173 8.51 0.14 36.57
N GLY A 174 9.19 1.28 36.51
CA GLY A 174 8.74 2.46 35.76
C GLY A 174 8.59 2.20 34.26
N LYS A 175 7.80 3.06 33.58
CA LYS A 175 7.49 2.96 32.15
C LYS A 175 8.30 3.90 31.27
#